data_AF-V9DRK4-F1
#
_entry.id   AF-V9DRK4-F1
#
_cell.length_a   1.000
_cell.length_b   1.000
_cell.length_c   1.000
_cell.angle_alpha   90.00
_cell.angle_beta   90.00
_cell.angle_gamma   90.00
#
_symmetry.space_group_name_H-M   'P 1'
#
loop_
_entity.id
_entity.type
_entity.pdbx_description
1 polymer ?
#
loop_
_entity_poly.entity_id
_entity_poly.type
_entity_poly.pdbx_seq_one_letter_code
_entity_poly.pdbx_strand_id
1 'polypeptide(L)'
;MWEPLPVNSTTPAHINPTYYSMLFVADMVAGLSQPTISRIVKLDTFDTAQYAIFERNRLQKLVILNTHYYNDTSEERPSKFVNVSSVLGPNVKFRRLTASETTARTGITWAGQSVDASGNAVAKLMTEHASNGLVELLASEAVIVERNGSSS
;
A
#
# COMPACT_ATOMS: atom_id res chain seq x y z
N MET A 1 -0.87 -3.03 16.40
CA MET A 1 -2.07 -2.49 17.08
C MET A 1 -1.78 -1.03 17.38
N TRP A 2 -2.68 -0.09 17.10
CA TRP A 2 -2.53 1.28 17.63
C TRP A 2 -2.74 1.23 19.14
N GLU A 3 -1.85 1.85 19.91
CA GLU A 3 -1.97 1.92 21.36
C GLU A 3 -2.30 3.37 21.75
N PRO A 4 -3.60 3.69 21.98
CA PRO A 4 -4.04 5.05 22.33
C PRO A 4 -3.43 5.58 23.62
N LEU A 5 -3.05 4.65 24.51
CA LEU A 5 -2.67 4.96 25.86
C LEU A 5 -1.21 4.57 26.07
N PRO A 6 -0.42 5.44 26.74
CA PRO A 6 0.91 5.07 27.16
C PRO A 6 0.83 3.86 28.09
N VAL A 7 1.66 2.84 27.84
CA VAL A 7 1.70 1.64 28.67
C VAL A 7 2.22 1.98 30.07
N ASN A 8 3.07 3.01 30.18
CA ASN A 8 3.57 3.60 31.41
C ASN A 8 4.17 4.99 31.14
N SER A 9 4.65 5.68 32.17
CA SER A 9 5.29 7.01 32.06
C SER A 9 6.54 7.07 31.17
N THR A 10 7.13 5.91 30.84
CA THR A 10 8.31 5.78 29.96
C THR A 10 7.99 5.25 28.56
N THR A 11 6.76 4.83 28.30
CA THR A 11 6.32 4.30 26.99
C THR A 11 5.13 5.14 26.51
N PRO A 12 5.38 6.25 25.80
CA PRO A 12 4.31 7.10 25.30
C PRO A 12 3.41 6.35 24.30
N ALA A 13 2.21 6.88 24.09
CA ALA A 13 1.33 6.41 23.02
C ALA A 13 2.08 6.44 21.68
N HIS A 14 2.02 5.34 20.94
CA HIS A 14 2.78 5.19 19.70
C HIS A 14 1.98 4.41 18.65
N ILE A 15 2.24 4.74 17.38
CA ILE A 15 1.64 4.05 16.24
C ILE A 15 2.52 2.86 15.86
N ASN A 16 1.97 1.65 15.98
CA ASN A 16 2.67 0.44 15.54
C ASN A 16 2.57 0.29 14.00
N PRO A 17 3.60 -0.23 13.31
CA PRO A 17 3.56 -0.53 11.88
C PRO A 17 2.28 -1.26 11.40
N THR A 18 1.75 -2.20 12.20
CA THR A 18 0.52 -2.92 11.86
C THR A 18 -0.69 -2.01 11.66
N TYR A 19 -0.74 -0.83 12.31
CA TYR A 19 -1.82 0.12 12.12
C TYR A 19 -1.89 0.64 10.68
N TYR A 20 -0.73 0.86 10.04
CA TYR A 20 -0.69 1.25 8.63
C TYR A 20 -1.16 0.13 7.70
N SER A 21 -0.95 -1.14 8.07
CA SER A 21 -1.56 -2.27 7.36
C SER A 21 -3.09 -2.26 7.47
N MET A 22 -3.65 -1.84 8.61
CA MET A 22 -5.09 -1.69 8.78
C MET A 22 -5.64 -0.54 7.92
N LEU A 23 -4.94 0.61 7.86
CA LEU A 23 -5.30 1.72 6.97
C LEU A 23 -5.27 1.28 5.50
N PHE A 24 -4.21 0.56 5.10
CA PHE A 24 -4.08 -0.04 3.78
C PHE A 24 -5.26 -0.96 3.43
N VAL A 25 -5.62 -1.89 4.33
CA VAL A 25 -6.76 -2.80 4.12
C VAL A 25 -8.09 -2.05 4.10
N ALA A 26 -8.28 -1.05 4.95
CA ALA A 26 -9.49 -0.21 4.94
C ALA A 26 -9.62 0.52 3.60
N ASP A 27 -8.53 1.07 3.08
CA ASP A 27 -8.50 1.79 1.81
C ASP A 27 -8.67 0.87 0.59
N MET A 28 -8.16 -0.36 0.67
CA MET A 28 -8.38 -1.39 -0.33
C MET A 28 -9.88 -1.58 -0.60
N VAL A 29 -10.73 -1.55 0.43
CA VAL A 29 -12.18 -1.73 0.30
C VAL A 29 -12.98 -0.42 0.30
N ALA A 30 -12.35 0.71 0.61
CA ALA A 30 -13.02 2.01 0.70
C ALA A 30 -13.75 2.38 -0.61
N GLY A 31 -14.96 2.92 -0.46
CA GLY A 31 -15.81 3.32 -1.59
C GLY A 31 -16.54 2.17 -2.29
N LEU A 32 -16.39 0.92 -1.83
CA LEU A 32 -17.05 -0.26 -2.38
C LEU A 32 -18.15 -0.76 -1.43
N SER A 33 -19.28 -1.19 -2.00
CA SER A 33 -20.45 -1.67 -1.24
C SER A 33 -20.35 -3.15 -0.86
N GLN A 34 -19.94 -3.99 -1.80
CA GLN A 34 -19.79 -5.44 -1.61
C GLN A 34 -18.53 -5.92 -2.36
N PRO A 35 -17.34 -5.58 -1.85
CA PRO A 35 -16.09 -5.96 -2.50
C PRO A 35 -15.85 -7.47 -2.39
N THR A 36 -15.33 -8.05 -3.47
CA THR A 36 -14.79 -9.41 -3.48
C THR A 36 -13.30 -9.34 -3.78
N ILE A 37 -12.51 -10.17 -3.10
CA ILE A 37 -11.05 -10.18 -3.19
C ILE A 37 -10.62 -11.51 -3.82
N SER A 38 -9.81 -11.45 -4.86
CA SER A 38 -9.27 -12.64 -5.53
C SER A 38 -7.76 -12.53 -5.65
N ARG A 39 -7.02 -13.57 -5.25
CA ARG A 39 -5.56 -13.62 -5.41
C ARG A 39 -5.20 -13.97 -6.86
N ILE A 40 -4.17 -13.31 -7.41
CA ILE A 40 -3.70 -13.54 -8.79
C ILE A 40 -2.44 -14.44 -8.75
N VAL A 41 -2.64 -15.72 -8.45
CA VAL A 41 -1.53 -16.66 -8.17
C VAL A 41 -0.56 -16.82 -9.34
N LYS A 42 -1.03 -16.65 -10.59
CA LYS A 42 -0.20 -16.84 -11.79
C LYS A 42 0.92 -15.78 -11.94
N LEU A 43 0.81 -14.65 -11.25
CA LEU A 43 1.77 -13.54 -11.32
C LEU A 43 2.65 -13.43 -10.06
N ASP A 44 2.42 -14.31 -9.06
CA ASP A 44 3.22 -14.34 -7.85
C ASP A 44 4.63 -14.84 -8.17
N THR A 45 5.62 -14.16 -7.61
CA THR A 45 7.00 -14.65 -7.48
C THR A 45 7.25 -15.00 -6.01
N PHE A 46 8.43 -15.46 -5.64
CA PHE A 46 8.71 -15.85 -4.24
C PHE A 46 8.54 -14.68 -3.24
N ASP A 47 8.62 -13.45 -3.74
CA ASP A 47 8.62 -12.19 -3.01
C ASP A 47 7.61 -11.17 -3.59
N THR A 48 6.60 -11.62 -4.33
CA THR A 48 5.46 -10.78 -4.70
C THR A 48 4.13 -11.48 -4.50
N ALA A 49 3.14 -10.72 -4.05
CA ALA A 49 1.75 -11.17 -4.00
C ALA A 49 0.84 -10.14 -4.68
N GLN A 50 -0.10 -10.57 -5.51
CA GLN A 50 -1.09 -9.67 -6.09
C GLN A 50 -2.53 -10.11 -5.83
N TYR A 51 -3.42 -9.13 -5.64
CA TYR A 51 -4.84 -9.32 -5.40
C TYR A 51 -5.65 -8.38 -6.28
N ALA A 52 -6.74 -8.91 -6.85
CA ALA A 52 -7.75 -8.16 -7.56
C ALA A 52 -8.97 -7.94 -6.66
N ILE A 53 -9.44 -6.69 -6.62
CA ILE A 53 -10.59 -6.27 -5.84
C ILE A 53 -11.69 -5.92 -6.82
N PHE A 54 -12.79 -6.66 -6.74
CA PHE A 54 -13.93 -6.51 -7.63
C PHE A 54 -15.15 -5.98 -6.87
N GLU A 55 -16.00 -5.25 -7.59
CA GLU A 55 -17.37 -4.95 -7.18
C GLU A 55 -18.30 -5.25 -8.36
N ARG A 56 -19.38 -6.02 -8.11
CA ARG A 56 -20.35 -6.41 -9.15
C ARG A 56 -19.66 -7.01 -10.40
N ASN A 57 -18.68 -7.88 -10.19
CA ASN A 57 -17.85 -8.53 -11.22
C ASN A 57 -17.01 -7.58 -12.09
N ARG A 58 -16.83 -6.32 -11.69
CA ARG A 58 -15.92 -5.36 -12.35
C ARG A 58 -14.69 -5.13 -11.49
N LEU A 59 -13.50 -5.21 -12.11
CA LEU A 59 -12.24 -4.91 -11.44
C LEU A 59 -12.20 -3.43 -11.04
N GLN A 60 -12.10 -3.16 -9.76
CA GLN A 60 -12.04 -1.79 -9.20
C GLN A 60 -10.61 -1.41 -8.87
N LYS A 61 -9.90 -2.27 -8.13
CA LYS A 61 -8.54 -2.02 -7.66
C LYS A 61 -7.66 -3.25 -7.83
N LEU A 62 -6.36 -3.02 -8.01
CA LEU A 62 -5.31 -4.02 -7.86
C LEU A 62 -4.48 -3.70 -6.63
N VAL A 63 -4.16 -4.73 -5.88
CA VAL A 63 -3.20 -4.67 -4.77
C VAL A 63 -1.98 -5.46 -5.18
N ILE A 64 -0.80 -4.85 -5.04
CA ILE A 64 0.49 -5.46 -5.37
C ILE A 64 1.40 -5.28 -4.16
N LEU A 65 1.96 -6.38 -3.68
CA LEU A 65 2.93 -6.40 -2.58
C LEU A 65 4.27 -6.85 -3.13
N ASN A 66 5.32 -6.12 -2.79
CA ASN A 66 6.71 -6.54 -2.95
C ASN A 66 7.25 -6.91 -1.56
N THR A 67 7.25 -8.21 -1.24
CA THR A 67 7.71 -8.73 0.05
C THR A 67 9.20 -9.06 0.06
N HIS A 68 9.95 -8.56 -0.91
CA HIS A 68 11.40 -8.66 -0.93
C HIS A 68 11.97 -8.02 0.34
N TYR A 69 12.77 -8.79 1.08
CA TYR A 69 13.39 -8.33 2.31
C TYR A 69 14.49 -7.32 1.99
N TYR A 70 14.38 -6.12 2.52
CA TYR A 70 15.38 -5.07 2.40
C TYR A 70 15.69 -4.54 3.80
N ASN A 71 16.94 -4.72 4.21
CA ASN A 71 17.51 -4.10 5.39
C ASN A 71 18.53 -3.11 4.87
N ASP A 72 18.55 -1.88 5.37
CA ASP A 72 19.31 -0.77 4.78
C ASP A 72 20.83 -0.99 4.90
N THR A 73 21.39 -1.81 4.00
CA THR A 73 22.78 -2.27 4.03
C THR A 73 23.60 -1.62 2.92
N SER A 74 23.62 -0.29 2.81
CA SER A 74 24.41 0.48 1.81
C SER A 74 24.21 0.14 0.32
N GLU A 75 23.41 -0.87 0.01
CA GLU A 75 23.05 -1.29 -1.34
C GLU A 75 21.81 -0.54 -1.82
N GLU A 76 21.67 -0.39 -3.13
CA GLU A 76 20.47 0.19 -3.72
C GLU A 76 19.25 -0.69 -3.40
N ARG A 77 18.18 -0.08 -2.89
CA ARG A 77 16.94 -0.78 -2.56
C ARG A 77 16.36 -1.43 -3.82
N PRO A 78 16.22 -2.77 -3.89
CA PRO A 78 15.72 -3.44 -5.08
C PRO A 78 14.30 -2.96 -5.44
N SER A 79 14.01 -2.85 -6.74
CA SER A 79 12.67 -2.50 -7.23
C SER A 79 12.14 -3.50 -8.25
N LYS A 80 10.81 -3.52 -8.40
CA LYS A 80 10.09 -4.35 -9.36
C LYS A 80 9.08 -3.52 -10.13
N PHE A 81 8.96 -3.77 -11.42
CA PHE A 81 7.97 -3.13 -12.26
C PHE A 81 6.82 -4.08 -12.56
N VAL A 82 5.59 -3.63 -12.35
CA VAL A 82 4.38 -4.38 -12.70
C VAL A 82 3.59 -3.58 -13.71
N ASN A 83 3.36 -4.19 -14.89
CA ASN A 83 2.53 -3.58 -15.93
C ASN A 83 1.07 -3.99 -15.74
N VAL A 84 0.23 -3.01 -15.39
CA VAL A 84 -1.21 -3.17 -15.18
C VAL A 84 -2.05 -2.67 -16.36
N SER A 85 -1.42 -2.22 -17.45
CA SER A 85 -2.12 -1.59 -18.59
C SER A 85 -3.14 -2.50 -19.26
N SER A 86 -2.90 -3.80 -19.28
CA SER A 86 -3.79 -4.80 -19.89
C SER A 86 -5.14 -4.94 -19.17
N VAL A 87 -5.21 -4.53 -17.90
CA VAL A 87 -6.40 -4.70 -17.05
C VAL A 87 -6.99 -3.38 -16.55
N LEU A 88 -6.16 -2.39 -16.25
CA LEU A 88 -6.58 -1.07 -15.78
C LEU A 88 -6.46 0.04 -16.84
N GLY A 89 -5.86 -0.26 -18.00
CA GLY A 89 -5.50 0.75 -18.99
C GLY A 89 -4.19 1.47 -18.63
N PRO A 90 -3.65 2.28 -19.55
CA PRO A 90 -2.33 2.90 -19.38
C PRO A 90 -2.32 4.04 -18.34
N ASN A 91 -3.46 4.71 -18.15
CA ASN A 91 -3.59 5.80 -17.18
C ASN A 91 -4.07 5.25 -15.85
N VAL A 92 -3.16 5.17 -14.88
CA VAL A 92 -3.44 4.65 -13.54
C VAL A 92 -3.06 5.66 -12.47
N LYS A 93 -3.73 5.54 -11.33
CA LYS A 93 -3.38 6.23 -10.10
C LYS A 93 -3.12 5.19 -9.02
N PHE A 94 -2.24 5.48 -8.08
CA PHE A 94 -1.94 4.55 -7.00
C PHE A 94 -1.44 5.26 -5.74
N ARG A 95 -1.52 4.52 -4.63
CA ARG A 95 -1.10 4.96 -3.29
C ARG A 95 -0.28 3.86 -2.65
N ARG A 96 0.71 4.25 -1.84
CA ARG A 96 1.74 3.33 -1.33
C ARG A 96 1.70 3.20 0.19
N LEU A 97 1.88 1.96 0.65
CA LEU A 97 2.35 1.65 1.98
C LEU A 97 3.84 1.42 1.89
N THR A 98 4.63 2.27 2.55
CA THR A 98 6.09 2.22 2.47
C THR A 98 6.75 2.57 3.79
N ALA A 99 8.00 2.14 3.93
CA ALA A 99 8.91 2.42 5.02
C ALA A 99 10.35 2.43 4.44
N SER A 100 11.35 2.82 5.23
CA SER A 100 12.76 2.80 4.79
C SER A 100 13.29 1.37 4.57
N GLU A 101 12.87 0.43 5.40
CA GLU A 101 13.36 -0.97 5.42
C GLU A 101 12.28 -1.92 5.97
N THR A 102 12.47 -3.23 5.80
CA THR A 102 11.53 -4.27 6.27
C THR A 102 11.35 -4.25 7.79
N THR A 103 12.42 -3.94 8.52
CA THR A 103 12.45 -3.95 10.00
C THR A 103 12.06 -2.62 10.64
N ALA A 104 11.68 -1.64 9.83
CA ALA A 104 11.37 -0.30 10.30
C ALA A 104 10.22 -0.30 11.32
N ARG A 105 10.48 0.31 12.48
CA ARG A 105 9.46 0.54 13.53
C ARG A 105 8.83 1.93 13.45
N THR A 106 9.45 2.83 12.69
CA THR A 106 9.06 4.23 12.51
C THR A 106 9.22 4.62 11.04
N GLY A 107 8.65 5.76 10.65
CA GLY A 107 8.74 6.23 9.25
C GLY A 107 7.87 5.46 8.26
N ILE A 108 6.95 4.62 8.75
CA ILE A 108 5.94 3.97 7.92
C ILE A 108 4.89 5.01 7.53
N THR A 109 4.49 5.00 6.26
CA THR A 109 3.43 5.88 5.76
C THR A 109 2.44 5.11 4.90
N TRP A 110 1.19 5.57 4.92
CA TRP A 110 0.17 5.18 3.95
C TRP A 110 -0.20 6.41 3.10
N ALA A 111 -0.08 6.29 1.78
CA ALA A 111 -0.35 7.37 0.84
C ALA A 111 0.40 8.67 1.20
N GLY A 112 1.66 8.55 1.62
CA GLY A 112 2.51 9.67 2.05
C GLY A 112 2.16 10.27 3.42
N GLN A 113 1.15 9.74 4.11
CA GLN A 113 0.73 10.23 5.43
C GLN A 113 1.24 9.31 6.54
N SER A 114 1.74 9.93 7.61
CA SER A 114 1.94 9.27 8.91
C SER A 114 0.77 9.59 9.84
N VAL A 115 0.72 8.93 10.99
CA VAL A 115 -0.28 9.21 12.03
C VAL A 115 0.43 9.64 13.31
N ASP A 116 -0.05 10.73 13.91
CA ASP A 116 0.48 11.25 15.18
C ASP A 116 -0.05 10.46 16.39
N ALA A 117 0.47 10.76 17.59
CA ALA A 117 0.07 10.08 18.82
C ALA A 117 -1.43 10.24 19.17
N SER A 118 -2.08 11.28 18.63
CA SER A 118 -3.51 11.55 18.81
C SER A 118 -4.38 10.87 17.75
N GLY A 119 -3.78 10.14 16.79
CA GLY A 119 -4.49 9.46 15.72
C GLY A 119 -4.78 10.34 14.50
N ASN A 120 -4.23 11.56 14.41
CA ASN A 120 -4.43 12.42 13.26
C ASN A 120 -3.47 12.08 12.13
N ALA A 121 -3.96 12.14 10.89
CA ALA A 121 -3.10 12.04 9.72
C ALA A 121 -2.23 13.30 9.59
N VAL A 122 -0.92 13.09 9.40
CA VAL A 122 0.08 14.13 9.20
C VAL A 122 0.56 14.08 7.75
N ALA A 123 0.87 15.25 7.18
CA ALA A 123 1.18 15.47 5.77
C ALA A 123 -0.05 15.34 4.83
N LYS A 124 0.16 15.76 3.57
CA LYS A 124 -0.88 15.71 2.54
C LYS A 124 -1.01 14.30 1.99
N LEU A 125 -2.25 13.88 1.71
CA LEU A 125 -2.51 12.66 0.95
C LEU A 125 -1.80 12.72 -0.39
N MET A 126 -0.94 11.74 -0.65
CA MET A 126 -0.18 11.60 -1.88
C MET A 126 -0.82 10.52 -2.73
N THR A 127 -1.22 10.90 -3.94
CA THR A 127 -1.64 9.98 -5.01
C THR A 127 -0.67 10.13 -6.16
N GLU A 128 -0.10 9.02 -6.58
CA GLU A 128 0.84 8.98 -7.69
C GLU A 128 0.11 8.51 -8.95
N HIS A 129 0.70 8.82 -10.11
CA HIS A 129 0.11 8.58 -11.41
C HIS A 129 1.15 7.99 -12.36
N ALA A 130 0.70 7.06 -13.21
CA ALA A 130 1.47 6.56 -14.35
C ALA A 130 0.60 6.58 -15.61
N SER A 131 1.21 6.90 -16.75
CA SER A 131 0.56 7.04 -18.06
C SER A 131 0.87 5.89 -19.02
N ASN A 132 1.67 4.91 -18.60
CA ASN A 132 2.02 3.70 -19.35
C ASN A 132 1.54 2.42 -18.66
N GLY A 133 0.80 2.54 -17.55
CA GLY A 133 0.36 1.43 -16.71
C GLY A 133 1.49 0.69 -16.01
N LEU A 134 2.71 1.22 -16.00
CA LEU A 134 3.84 0.63 -15.30
C LEU A 134 3.91 1.20 -13.88
N VAL A 135 3.84 0.32 -12.88
CA VAL A 135 3.98 0.69 -11.48
C VAL A 135 5.27 0.08 -10.95
N GLU A 136 6.19 0.93 -10.52
CA GLU A 136 7.37 0.52 -9.77
C GLU A 136 7.02 0.28 -8.32
N LEU A 137 7.56 -0.78 -7.70
CA LEU A 137 7.46 -1.06 -6.28
C LEU A 137 8.85 -1.36 -5.73
N LEU A 138 9.29 -0.60 -4.74
CA LEU A 138 10.51 -0.90 -4.01
C LEU A 138 10.31 -2.15 -3.13
N ALA A 139 11.40 -2.81 -2.76
CA ALA A 139 11.39 -3.93 -1.82
C ALA A 139 10.71 -3.50 -0.51
N SER A 140 9.85 -4.33 0.08
CA SER A 140 9.06 -3.98 1.28
C SER A 140 8.06 -2.82 1.08
N GLU A 141 7.41 -2.78 -0.08
CA GLU A 141 6.28 -1.87 -0.35
C GLU A 141 5.01 -2.62 -0.74
N ALA A 142 3.88 -1.95 -0.55
CA ALA A 142 2.61 -2.37 -1.13
C ALA A 142 1.91 -1.17 -1.77
N VAL A 143 1.18 -1.42 -2.86
CA VAL A 143 0.42 -0.37 -3.56
C VAL A 143 -1.01 -0.81 -3.83
N ILE A 144 -1.92 0.16 -3.76
CA ILE A 144 -3.27 0.05 -4.32
C ILE A 144 -3.29 0.84 -5.62
N VAL A 145 -3.61 0.17 -6.73
CA VAL A 145 -3.65 0.73 -8.08
C VAL A 145 -5.08 0.74 -8.60
N GLU A 146 -5.46 1.85 -9.20
CA GLU A 146 -6.79 2.12 -9.74
C GLU A 146 -6.68 2.74 -11.13
N ARG A 147 -7.77 2.66 -11.91
CA ARG A 147 -7.84 3.43 -13.16
C ARG A 147 -7.81 4.92 -12.83
N ASN A 148 -7.07 5.69 -13.62
CA ASN A 148 -7.12 7.15 -13.55
C ASN A 148 -8.28 7.64 -14.43
N GLY A 149 -9.50 7.64 -13.88
CA GLY A 149 -10.71 8.11 -14.58
C GLY A 149 -11.89 8.37 -13.65
N SER A 150 -12.76 9.30 -14.03
CA SER A 150 -14.08 9.48 -13.42
C SER A 150 -14.89 8.20 -13.61
N SER A 151 -15.37 7.64 -12.49
CA SER A 151 -16.37 6.57 -12.47
C SER A 151 -17.45 6.79 -13.54
N SER A 152 -17.66 5.80 -14.39
CA SER A 152 -18.84 5.69 -15.27
C SER A 152 -19.75 4.58 -14.77
#